data_AF-A0A7X7XVI1-F1
#
_entry.id   AF-A0A7X7XVI1-F1
#
_cell.length_a   1.000
_cell.length_b   1.000
_cell.length_c   1.000
_cell.angle_alpha   90.00
_cell.angle_beta   90.00
_cell.angle_gamma   90.00
#
_symmetry.space_group_name_H-M   'P 1'
#
loop_
_entity.id
_entity.type
_entity.pdbx_description
1 polymer ?
#
loop_
_entity_poly.entity_id
_entity_poly.type
_entity_poly.pdbx_seq_one_letter_code
_entity_poly.pdbx_strand_id
1 'polypeptide(L)'
;MRKIILSILVPFFLLFTFSMIIGFSKNYYYYEFDRIKPEYELNINSKFIRYAAQVIPEYLTGRRDNLEIPGFKNFFNEREIMHMEDVRNIFKYLIVVTISIAIIIFLLIKKKDLPNIFLYSFIPILIFLILYLFVPFDKLFIN
;
A
#
# COMPACT_ATOMS: atom_id res chain seq x y z
N MET A 1 10.07 5.54 28.28
CA MET A 1 9.25 4.49 27.63
C MET A 1 8.22 5.04 26.65
N ARG A 2 7.20 5.80 27.08
CA ARG A 2 6.15 6.35 26.17
C ARG A 2 6.68 7.06 24.91
N LYS A 3 7.68 7.94 25.08
CA LYS A 3 8.32 8.65 23.96
C LYS A 3 8.94 7.69 22.94
N ILE A 4 9.65 6.67 23.42
CA ILE A 4 10.30 5.66 22.57
C ILE A 4 9.26 4.86 21.79
N ILE A 5 8.17 4.44 22.46
CA ILE A 5 7.05 3.73 21.82
C ILE A 5 6.45 4.59 20.70
N LEU A 6 6.15 5.86 20.98
CA LEU A 6 5.59 6.78 20.00
C LEU A 6 6.54 7.04 18.82
N SER A 7 7.84 7.16 19.07
CA SER A 7 8.86 7.34 18.02
C SER A 7 9.00 6.14 17.08
N ILE A 8 8.59 4.94 17.50
CA ILE A 8 8.53 3.77 16.62
C ILE A 8 7.17 3.73 15.90
N LEU A 9 6.07 3.92 16.63
CA LEU A 9 4.72 3.78 16.09
C LEU A 9 4.35 4.84 15.05
N VAL A 10 4.81 6.08 15.20
CA VAL A 10 4.48 7.18 14.27
C VAL A 10 4.98 6.92 12.84
N PRO A 11 6.24 6.51 12.60
CA PRO A 11 6.69 6.07 11.29
C PRO A 11 5.84 4.97 10.66
N PHE A 12 5.52 3.91 11.42
CA PHE A 12 4.68 2.81 10.91
C PHE A 12 3.26 3.27 10.59
N PHE A 13 2.67 4.11 11.43
CA PHE A 13 1.36 4.69 11.17
C PHE A 13 1.34 5.48 9.85
N LEU A 14 2.36 6.31 9.62
CA LEU A 14 2.50 7.07 8.38
C LEU A 14 2.68 6.13 7.18
N LEU A 15 3.59 5.16 7.28
CA LEU A 15 3.85 4.19 6.21
C LEU A 15 2.57 3.47 5.79
N PHE A 16 1.85 2.89 6.75
CA PHE A 16 0.62 2.14 6.48
C PHE A 16 -0.48 3.04 5.92
N THR A 17 -0.58 4.27 6.41
CA THR A 17 -1.53 5.26 5.88
C THR A 17 -1.21 5.59 4.42
N PHE A 18 0.07 5.83 4.09
CA PHE A 18 0.49 6.08 2.71
C PHE A 18 0.22 4.89 1.80
N SER A 19 0.53 3.66 2.24
CA SER A 19 0.22 2.45 1.49
C SER A 19 -1.29 2.34 1.18
N MET A 20 -2.16 2.64 2.15
CA MET A 20 -3.61 2.68 1.93
C MET A 20 -4.05 3.79 0.97
N ILE A 21 -3.51 5.00 1.12
CA ILE A 21 -3.84 6.12 0.22
C ILE A 21 -3.50 5.77 -1.22
N ILE A 22 -2.32 5.20 -1.46
CA ILE A 22 -1.88 4.81 -2.80
C ILE A 22 -2.71 3.62 -3.32
N GLY A 23 -2.83 2.54 -2.54
CA GLY A 23 -3.54 1.33 -2.93
C GLY A 23 -5.04 1.55 -3.22
N PHE A 24 -5.66 2.54 -2.56
CA PHE A 24 -7.06 2.88 -2.81
C PHE A 24 -7.24 4.02 -3.84
N SER A 25 -6.15 4.61 -4.33
CA SER A 25 -6.19 5.71 -5.28
C SER A 25 -6.31 5.23 -6.71
N LYS A 26 -7.52 5.32 -7.27
CA LYS A 26 -7.76 5.17 -8.71
C LYS A 26 -6.87 6.08 -9.58
N ASN A 27 -6.59 7.30 -9.11
CA ASN A 27 -5.73 8.23 -9.83
C ASN A 27 -4.28 7.75 -9.93
N TYR A 28 -3.80 7.03 -8.90
CA TYR A 28 -2.48 6.43 -8.93
C TYR A 28 -2.40 5.35 -10.02
N TYR A 29 -3.37 4.46 -10.10
CA TYR A 29 -3.42 3.44 -11.16
C TYR A 29 -3.54 4.06 -12.56
N TYR A 30 -4.30 5.14 -12.72
CA TYR A 30 -4.33 5.87 -14.00
C TYR A 30 -2.98 6.42 -14.39
N TYR A 31 -2.32 7.11 -13.46
CA TYR A 31 -1.00 7.66 -13.67
C TYR A 31 0.00 6.56 -14.05
N GLU A 32 -0.04 5.43 -13.35
CA GLU A 32 0.91 4.34 -13.58
C GLU A 32 0.69 3.64 -14.91
N PHE A 33 -0.56 3.37 -15.28
CA PHE A 33 -0.89 2.78 -16.57
C PHE A 33 -0.59 3.75 -17.73
N ASP A 34 -0.83 5.05 -17.58
CA ASP A 34 -0.45 6.03 -18.60
C ASP A 34 1.09 6.18 -18.71
N ARG A 35 1.85 5.89 -17.63
CA ARG A 35 3.32 5.93 -17.61
C ARG A 35 3.95 4.71 -18.28
N ILE A 36 3.52 3.51 -17.90
CA ILE A 36 4.09 2.25 -18.41
C ILE A 36 3.48 1.84 -19.76
N LYS A 37 2.30 2.37 -20.08
CA LYS A 37 1.57 2.17 -21.34
C LYS A 37 1.42 0.68 -21.72
N PRO A 38 0.82 -0.14 -20.84
CA PRO A 38 0.73 -1.58 -21.05
C PRO A 38 -0.08 -1.95 -22.28
N GLU A 39 -0.90 -1.03 -22.82
CA GLU A 39 -1.61 -1.19 -24.09
C GLU A 39 -0.69 -1.52 -25.27
N TYR A 40 0.54 -1.00 -25.29
CA TYR A 40 1.48 -1.26 -26.39
C TYR A 40 2.20 -2.60 -26.24
N GLU A 41 2.53 -3.00 -25.00
CA GLU A 41 3.22 -4.27 -24.73
C GLU A 41 2.27 -5.46 -24.81
N LEU A 42 1.04 -5.30 -24.34
CA LEU A 42 0.04 -6.37 -24.26
C LEU A 42 -0.94 -6.37 -25.45
N ASN A 43 -0.85 -5.38 -26.34
CA ASN A 43 -1.76 -5.18 -27.46
C ASN A 43 -3.24 -5.15 -27.03
N ILE A 44 -3.51 -4.54 -25.88
CA ILE A 44 -4.84 -4.40 -25.27
C ILE A 44 -5.35 -2.99 -25.51
N ASN A 45 -6.65 -2.84 -25.83
CA ASN A 45 -7.26 -1.53 -25.97
C ASN A 45 -7.19 -0.74 -24.64
N SER A 46 -6.74 0.52 -24.72
CA SER A 46 -6.59 1.43 -23.58
C SER A 46 -7.87 1.59 -22.73
N LYS A 47 -9.05 1.38 -23.32
CA LYS A 47 -10.33 1.35 -22.59
C LYS A 47 -10.35 0.28 -21.50
N PHE A 48 -9.86 -0.93 -21.78
CA PHE A 48 -9.84 -2.02 -20.80
C PHE A 48 -8.80 -1.79 -19.70
N ILE A 49 -7.63 -1.28 -20.07
CA ILE A 49 -6.59 -0.85 -19.11
C ILE A 49 -7.13 0.22 -18.16
N ARG A 50 -7.80 1.25 -18.69
CA ARG A 50 -8.44 2.31 -17.90
C ARG A 50 -9.57 1.79 -17.01
N TYR A 51 -10.25 0.72 -17.40
CA TYR A 51 -11.25 0.07 -16.58
C TYR A 51 -10.60 -0.74 -15.45
N ALA A 52 -9.51 -1.47 -15.73
CA ALA A 52 -8.73 -2.17 -14.72
C ALA A 52 -8.21 -1.24 -13.62
N ALA A 53 -7.80 -0.01 -13.99
CA ALA A 53 -7.40 1.04 -13.02
C ALA A 53 -8.51 1.45 -12.04
N GLN A 54 -9.78 1.20 -12.37
CA GLN A 54 -10.92 1.41 -11.47
C GLN A 54 -11.19 0.17 -10.63
N VAL A 55 -11.15 -1.00 -11.27
CA VAL A 55 -11.52 -2.28 -10.65
C VAL A 55 -10.58 -2.67 -9.52
N ILE A 56 -9.27 -2.48 -9.69
CA ILE A 56 -8.29 -2.84 -8.66
C ILE A 56 -8.56 -2.13 -7.31
N PRO A 57 -8.60 -0.80 -7.21
CA PRO A 57 -8.87 -0.13 -5.94
C PRO A 57 -10.29 -0.38 -5.42
N GLU A 58 -11.28 -0.57 -6.30
CA GLU A 58 -12.65 -0.94 -5.89
C GLU A 58 -12.70 -2.33 -5.24
N TYR A 59 -11.95 -3.29 -5.79
CA TYR A 59 -11.80 -4.62 -5.22
C TYR A 59 -11.08 -4.59 -3.86
N LEU A 60 -9.97 -3.85 -3.76
CA LEU A 60 -9.21 -3.70 -2.51
C LEU A 60 -10.03 -3.03 -1.41
N THR A 61 -10.87 -2.04 -1.76
CA THR A 61 -11.78 -1.37 -0.81
C THR A 61 -13.05 -2.17 -0.50
N GLY A 62 -13.26 -3.30 -1.18
CA GLY A 62 -14.44 -4.14 -1.02
C GLY A 62 -15.73 -3.57 -1.63
N ARG A 63 -15.62 -2.57 -2.52
CA ARG A 63 -16.75 -2.09 -3.34
C ARG A 63 -17.13 -3.08 -4.45
N ARG A 64 -16.23 -4.01 -4.76
CA ARG A 64 -16.43 -5.11 -5.70
C ARG A 64 -15.88 -6.40 -5.12
N ASP A 65 -16.50 -7.51 -5.49
CA ASP A 65 -16.11 -8.84 -5.03
C ASP A 65 -15.23 -9.59 -6.03
N ASN A 66 -15.13 -9.12 -7.27
CA ASN A 66 -14.32 -9.73 -8.32
C ASN A 66 -13.53 -8.69 -9.12
N LEU A 67 -12.56 -9.19 -9.89
CA LEU A 67 -11.68 -8.40 -10.77
C LEU A 67 -12.11 -8.45 -12.25
N GLU A 68 -13.36 -8.82 -12.52
CA GLU A 68 -13.84 -9.02 -13.89
C GLU A 68 -13.96 -7.70 -14.67
N ILE A 69 -13.46 -7.71 -15.91
CA ILE A 69 -13.50 -6.58 -16.84
C ILE A 69 -14.56 -6.88 -17.93
N PRO A 70 -15.69 -6.16 -17.97
CA PRO A 70 -16.74 -6.40 -18.96
C PRO A 70 -16.22 -6.27 -20.39
N GLY A 71 -16.46 -7.29 -21.22
CA GLY A 71 -16.01 -7.34 -22.61
C GLY A 71 -14.56 -7.80 -22.80
N PHE A 72 -13.85 -8.19 -21.73
CA PHE A 72 -12.52 -8.79 -21.82
C PHE A 72 -12.42 -10.00 -20.88
N LYS A 73 -12.56 -11.20 -21.45
CA LYS A 73 -12.49 -12.44 -20.68
C LYS A 73 -11.06 -12.70 -20.22
N ASN A 74 -10.89 -13.13 -18.97
CA ASN A 74 -9.60 -13.48 -18.37
C ASN A 74 -8.54 -12.36 -18.48
N PHE A 75 -8.96 -11.10 -18.24
CA PHE A 75 -8.01 -9.98 -18.19
C PHE A 75 -6.91 -10.21 -17.16
N PHE A 76 -7.28 -10.73 -15.98
CA PHE A 76 -6.36 -11.26 -14.99
C PHE A 76 -6.36 -12.79 -15.07
N ASN A 77 -5.18 -13.39 -14.96
CA ASN A 77 -5.04 -14.85 -14.87
C ASN A 77 -5.35 -15.35 -13.44
N GLU A 78 -5.50 -16.67 -13.27
CA GLU A 78 -5.85 -17.27 -11.97
C GLU A 78 -4.81 -16.95 -10.88
N ARG A 79 -3.52 -16.91 -11.23
CA ARG A 79 -2.45 -16.58 -10.29
C ARG A 79 -2.54 -15.12 -9.82
N GLU A 80 -2.82 -14.19 -10.72
CA GLU A 80 -3.02 -12.77 -10.42
C GLU A 80 -4.25 -12.55 -9.56
N ILE A 81 -5.33 -13.30 -9.80
CA ILE A 81 -6.54 -13.25 -8.98
C ILE A 81 -6.24 -13.73 -7.55
N MET A 82 -5.58 -14.89 -7.40
CA MET A 82 -5.17 -15.41 -6.09
C MET A 82 -4.24 -14.42 -5.37
N HIS A 83 -3.25 -13.86 -6.08
CA HIS A 83 -2.37 -12.83 -5.51
C HIS A 83 -3.15 -11.61 -5.03
N MET A 84 -4.12 -11.14 -5.81
CA MET A 84 -4.94 -9.99 -5.44
C MET A 84 -5.87 -10.30 -4.26
N GLU A 85 -6.34 -11.53 -4.08
CA GLU A 85 -7.05 -11.97 -2.88
C GLU A 85 -6.20 -11.85 -1.62
N ASP A 86 -4.95 -12.32 -1.68
CA ASP A 86 -3.98 -12.14 -0.60
C ASP A 86 -3.74 -10.66 -0.30
N VAL A 87 -3.55 -9.84 -1.34
CA VAL A 87 -3.37 -8.39 -1.20
C VAL A 87 -4.61 -7.76 -0.54
N ARG A 88 -5.83 -8.11 -0.97
CA ARG A 88 -7.07 -7.61 -0.36
C ARG A 88 -7.13 -7.95 1.13
N ASN A 89 -6.73 -9.17 1.51
CA ASN A 89 -6.68 -9.58 2.92
C ASN A 89 -5.61 -8.81 3.70
N ILE A 90 -4.41 -8.61 3.13
CA ILE A 90 -3.37 -7.77 3.73
C ILE A 90 -3.89 -6.35 3.99
N PHE A 91 -4.58 -5.72 3.03
CA PHE A 91 -5.15 -4.38 3.22
C PHE A 91 -6.23 -4.34 4.31
N LYS A 92 -7.07 -5.38 4.44
CA LYS A 92 -8.04 -5.47 5.55
C LYS A 92 -7.33 -5.49 6.91
N TYR A 93 -6.29 -6.31 7.06
CA TYR A 93 -5.49 -6.33 8.30
C TYR A 93 -4.76 -5.02 8.52
N LEU A 94 -4.24 -4.40 7.45
CA LEU A 94 -3.54 -3.13 7.49
C LEU A 94 -4.44 -2.01 8.02
N ILE A 95 -5.71 -1.97 7.62
CA ILE A 95 -6.70 -1.02 8.15
C ILE A 95 -6.85 -1.21 9.67
N VAL A 96 -7.07 -2.44 10.14
CA VAL A 96 -7.27 -2.74 11.57
C VAL A 96 -6.04 -2.37 12.39
N VAL A 97 -4.85 -2.73 11.91
CA VAL A 97 -3.58 -2.40 12.56
C VAL A 97 -3.36 -0.89 12.59
N THR A 98 -3.63 -0.19 11.49
CA THR A 98 -3.43 1.27 11.40
C THR A 98 -4.36 2.01 12.36
N ILE A 99 -5.64 1.61 12.45
CA ILE A 99 -6.60 2.18 13.41
C ILE A 99 -6.14 1.91 14.85
N SER A 100 -5.68 0.68 15.14
CA SER A 100 -5.17 0.31 16.46
C SER A 100 -3.97 1.16 16.87
N ILE A 101 -3.01 1.37 15.95
CA ILE A 101 -1.86 2.24 16.17
C ILE A 101 -2.30 3.69 16.36
N ALA A 102 -3.26 4.18 15.57
CA ALA A 102 -3.78 5.55 15.70
C ALA A 102 -4.36 5.81 17.10
N ILE A 103 -5.14 4.86 17.63
CA ILE A 103 -5.72 4.92 18.97
C ILE A 103 -4.61 4.95 20.03
N ILE A 104 -3.60 4.08 19.91
CA ILE A 104 -2.46 4.06 20.85
C ILE A 104 -1.70 5.39 20.81
N ILE A 105 -1.44 5.94 19.62
CA ILE A 105 -0.79 7.25 19.47
C ILE A 105 -1.65 8.33 20.16
N PHE A 106 -2.95 8.37 19.88
CA PHE A 106 -3.87 9.35 20.45
C PHE A 106 -3.91 9.30 21.99
N LEU A 107 -3.94 8.10 22.59
CA LEU A 107 -3.97 7.92 24.04
C LEU A 107 -2.64 8.31 24.72
N LEU A 108 -1.51 8.15 24.03
CA LEU A 108 -0.19 8.34 24.60
C LEU A 108 0.42 9.72 24.28
N ILE A 109 -0.06 10.42 23.25
CA ILE A 109 0.54 11.68 22.82
C ILE A 109 0.31 12.78 23.86
N LYS A 110 1.38 13.50 24.21
CA LYS A 110 1.32 14.71 25.04
C LYS A 110 2.04 15.84 24.31
N LYS A 111 1.47 17.05 24.28
CA LYS A 111 2.03 18.20 23.55
C LYS A 111 3.50 18.48 23.88
N LYS A 112 3.91 18.34 25.14
CA LYS A 112 5.29 18.53 25.60
C LYS A 112 6.30 17.53 24.97
N ASP A 113 5.82 16.38 24.52
CA ASP A 113 6.67 15.30 24.01
C ASP A 113 6.85 15.37 22.48
N LEU A 114 6.05 16.17 21.76
CA LEU A 114 6.04 16.26 20.29
C LEU A 114 7.42 16.47 19.66
N PRO A 115 8.25 17.44 20.12
CA PRO A 115 9.55 17.70 19.49
C PRO A 115 10.49 16.48 19.59
N ASN A 116 10.46 15.80 20.74
CA ASN A 116 11.27 14.61 20.98
C ASN A 116 10.77 13.44 20.14
N ILE A 117 9.45 13.24 20.07
CA ILE A 117 8.86 12.16 19.27
C ILE A 117 9.27 12.30 17.81
N PHE A 118 9.16 13.51 17.26
CA PHE A 118 9.54 13.80 15.88
C PHE A 118 11.03 13.51 15.62
N LEU A 119 11.92 14.02 16.47
CA LEU A 119 13.36 13.80 16.33
C LEU A 119 13.75 12.32 16.39
N TYR A 120 13.24 11.58 17.39
CA TYR A 120 13.56 10.16 17.56
C TYR A 120 12.88 9.26 16.52
N SER A 121 11.82 9.72 15.85
CA SER A 121 11.17 8.97 14.77
C SER A 121 12.08 8.77 13.55
N PHE A 122 13.12 9.60 13.39
CA PHE A 122 14.10 9.43 12.32
C PHE A 122 15.02 8.22 12.52
N ILE A 123 15.25 7.79 13.77
CA ILE A 123 16.15 6.67 14.08
C ILE A 123 15.69 5.36 13.42
N PRO A 124 14.45 4.87 13.64
CA PRO A 124 13.99 3.63 13.00
C PRO A 124 13.94 3.75 11.47
N ILE A 125 13.64 4.95 10.94
CA ILE A 125 13.65 5.20 9.48
C ILE A 125 15.07 5.04 8.92
N LEU A 126 16.08 5.63 9.57
CA LEU A 126 17.48 5.50 9.17
C LEU A 126 17.96 4.05 9.26
N ILE A 127 17.60 3.33 10.32
CA ILE A 127 17.92 1.90 10.46
C ILE A 127 17.30 1.11 9.30
N PHE A 128 16.03 1.36 8.97
CA PHE A 128 15.36 0.71 7.85
C PHE A 128 16.05 1.01 6.50
N LEU A 129 16.43 2.27 6.26
CA LEU A 129 17.15 2.65 5.04
C LEU A 129 18.53 2.00 4.94
N ILE A 130 19.25 1.91 6.07
CA ILE A 130 20.54 1.19 6.11
C ILE A 130 20.32 -0.28 5.79
N LEU A 131 19.34 -0.93 6.44
CA LEU A 131 18.99 -2.33 6.14
C LEU A 131 18.62 -2.52 4.67
N TYR A 132 17.88 -1.59 4.08
CA TYR A 132 17.51 -1.64 2.66
C TYR A 132 18.73 -1.69 1.74
N LEU A 133 19.83 -1.00 2.07
CA LEU A 133 21.06 -1.05 1.28
C LEU A 133 21.75 -2.42 1.30
N PHE A 134 21.53 -3.21 2.35
CA PHE A 134 22.16 -4.52 2.51
C PHE A 134 21.26 -5.69 2.11
N VAL A 135 19.96 -5.45 1.87
CA VAL A 135 19.01 -6.47 1.43
C VAL A 135 18.79 -6.32 -0.07
N PRO A 136 19.22 -7.30 -0.91
CA PRO A 136 18.98 -7.26 -2.34
C PRO A 136 17.50 -7.59 -2.62
N PHE A 137 16.62 -6.60 -2.49
CA PHE A 137 15.19 -6.75 -2.73
C PHE A 137 14.88 -7.27 -4.13
N ASP A 138 15.71 -6.96 -5.13
CA ASP A 138 15.59 -7.48 -6.49
C ASP A 138 15.58 -9.02 -6.53
N LYS A 139 16.28 -9.69 -5.60
CA LYS A 139 16.33 -11.16 -5.53
C LYS A 139 15.18 -11.78 -4.74
N LEU A 140 14.47 -10.98 -3.93
CA LEU A 140 13.37 -11.47 -3.08
C LEU A 140 12.04 -11.58 -3.81
N PHE A 141 11.87 -10.86 -4.93
CA PHE A 141 10.60 -10.82 -5.69
C PHE A 141 10.67 -11.51 -7.07
N ILE A 142 11.83 -12.05 -7.46
CA ILE A 142 12.04 -12.74 -8.76
C ILE A 142 11.88 -14.27 -8.66
N ASN A 143 11.61 -14.83 -7.48
CA ASN A 143 11.33 -16.26 -7.30
C ASN A 143 9.83 -16.58 -7.16
#